data_AF-A0A3C1B2E2-F1
#
_entry.id   AF-A0A3C1B2E2-F1
#
_cell.length_a   1.000
_cell.length_b   1.000
_cell.length_c   1.000
_cell.angle_alpha   90.00
_cell.angle_beta   90.00
_cell.angle_gamma   90.00
#
_symmetry.space_group_name_H-M   'P 1'
#
loop_
_entity.id
_entity.type
_entity.pdbx_description
1 polymer ?
#
loop_
_entity_poly.entity_id
_entity_poly.type
_entity_poly.pdbx_seq_one_letter_code
_entity_poly.pdbx_strand_id
1 'polypeptide(L)'
;MPNGMTTEKLTGLACNIAETGQLLCSSCQGIFLDTADQADIHEFCREFLPILDEITREAARKLGIGVKTQVALQLYTEELEALYYQSTVYKGENSSLIAYPDRELKPSIQFGNIWVKALPRQALLAELRPYKNYLQTAGLLCGDNEEPELTDLLWRGGVVRVCPGERMSGAYIGAPHDGEFPLRRYTRIVSCE
;
A
#
# COMPACT_ATOMS: atom_id res chain seq x y z
N MET A 1 9.55 -14.69 9.63
CA MET A 1 8.91 -13.38 9.86
C MET A 1 9.91 -12.26 9.58
N PRO A 2 9.64 -11.40 8.58
CA PRO A 2 10.46 -10.22 8.31
C PRO A 2 10.57 -9.33 9.55
N ASN A 3 11.76 -8.79 9.86
CA ASN A 3 12.04 -8.06 11.11
C ASN A 3 11.25 -6.74 11.28
N GLY A 4 10.43 -6.35 10.31
CA GLY A 4 9.69 -5.09 10.28
C GLY A 4 8.21 -5.14 10.68
N MET A 5 7.64 -6.32 10.89
CA MET A 5 6.20 -6.50 11.17
C MET A 5 5.86 -6.40 12.67
N THR A 6 6.37 -5.38 13.35
CA THR A 6 6.00 -5.15 14.75
C THR A 6 4.56 -4.66 14.84
N THR A 7 3.87 -4.98 15.93
CA THR A 7 2.49 -4.52 16.16
C THR A 7 2.36 -3.00 16.05
N GLU A 8 3.34 -2.25 16.56
CA GLU A 8 3.40 -0.78 16.44
C GLU A 8 3.42 -0.31 14.97
N LYS A 9 4.29 -0.90 14.14
CA LYS A 9 4.40 -0.54 12.71
C LYS A 9 3.13 -0.91 11.94
N LEU A 10 2.51 -2.05 12.25
CA LEU A 10 1.24 -2.48 11.66
C LEU A 10 0.09 -1.55 12.07
N THR A 11 0.00 -1.18 13.34
CA THR A 11 -0.95 -0.18 13.85
C THR A 11 -0.79 1.15 13.12
N GLY A 12 0.44 1.64 12.99
CA GLY A 12 0.72 2.89 12.25
C GLY A 12 0.27 2.83 10.78
N LEU A 13 0.52 1.71 10.10
CA LEU A 13 0.05 1.48 8.73
C LEU A 13 -1.49 1.47 8.65
N ALA A 14 -2.15 0.75 9.56
CA ALA A 14 -3.61 0.68 9.63
C ALA A 14 -4.23 2.06 9.92
N CYS A 15 -3.64 2.87 10.80
CA CYS A 15 -4.05 4.26 11.00
C CYS A 15 -3.98 5.06 9.70
N ASN A 16 -2.88 4.96 8.94
CA ASN A 16 -2.77 5.67 7.66
C ASN A 16 -3.85 5.24 6.65
N ILE A 17 -4.13 3.93 6.57
CA ILE A 17 -5.19 3.38 5.71
C ILE A 17 -6.55 3.95 6.12
N ALA A 18 -6.89 3.87 7.41
CA ALA A 18 -8.17 4.32 7.95
C ALA A 18 -8.36 5.84 7.84
N GLU A 19 -7.33 6.63 8.15
CA GLU A 19 -7.34 8.10 8.08
C GLU A 19 -7.44 8.64 6.67
N THR A 20 -6.89 7.93 5.69
CA THR A 20 -6.91 8.40 4.28
C THR A 20 -8.04 7.80 3.47
N GLY A 21 -8.60 6.67 3.92
CA GLY A 21 -9.67 5.95 3.21
C GLY A 21 -9.19 5.42 1.86
N GLN A 22 -7.87 5.42 1.66
CA GLN A 22 -7.20 5.05 0.42
C GLN A 22 -7.55 5.97 -0.77
N LEU A 23 -7.89 7.23 -0.50
CA LEU A 23 -8.34 8.21 -1.50
C LEU A 23 -7.25 9.17 -1.99
N LEU A 24 -6.08 9.21 -1.36
CA LEU A 24 -4.98 10.09 -1.78
C LEU A 24 -4.06 9.36 -2.77
N CYS A 25 -3.35 10.12 -3.61
CA CYS A 25 -2.33 9.58 -4.50
C CYS A 25 -1.21 8.84 -3.74
N SER A 26 -0.93 9.27 -2.51
CA SER A 26 0.06 8.67 -1.62
C SER A 26 -0.51 7.60 -0.67
N SER A 27 -1.81 7.31 -0.73
CA SER A 27 -2.43 6.33 0.17
C SER A 27 -1.99 4.91 -0.15
N CYS A 28 -1.97 4.06 0.88
CA CYS A 28 -1.67 2.63 0.71
C CYS A 28 -2.77 1.92 -0.10
N GLN A 29 -2.45 1.54 -1.35
CA GLN A 29 -3.34 0.76 -2.23
C GLN A 29 -3.07 -0.75 -2.15
N GLY A 30 -1.91 -1.15 -1.64
CA GLY A 30 -1.54 -2.56 -1.58
C GLY A 30 -0.32 -2.79 -0.72
N ILE A 31 -0.17 -4.03 -0.28
CA ILE A 31 0.91 -4.47 0.58
C ILE A 31 1.67 -5.59 -0.14
N PHE A 32 2.98 -5.39 -0.28
CA PHE A 32 3.90 -6.42 -0.70
C PHE A 32 4.67 -6.96 0.51
N LEU A 33 4.78 -8.28 0.63
CA LEU A 33 5.63 -8.93 1.62
C LEU A 33 6.90 -9.47 0.96
N ASP A 34 8.06 -9.25 1.59
CA ASP A 34 9.36 -9.80 1.14
C ASP A 34 9.43 -11.31 1.43
N THR A 35 8.70 -12.08 0.63
CA THR A 35 8.62 -13.54 0.68
C THR A 35 8.25 -14.08 -0.69
N ALA A 36 8.58 -15.35 -0.94
CA ALA A 36 8.09 -16.11 -2.08
C ALA A 36 6.98 -17.10 -1.69
N ASP A 37 6.74 -17.29 -0.38
CA ASP A 37 5.77 -18.26 0.12
C ASP A 37 4.39 -17.61 0.28
N GLN A 38 3.37 -18.24 -0.31
CA GLN A 38 1.99 -17.81 -0.15
C GLN A 38 1.45 -18.08 1.25
N ALA A 39 2.02 -19.05 1.99
CA ALA A 39 1.65 -19.30 3.37
C ALA A 39 1.88 -18.06 4.26
N ASP A 40 3.00 -17.37 4.07
CA ASP A 40 3.33 -16.13 4.77
C ASP A 40 2.31 -15.02 4.48
N ILE A 41 1.80 -14.93 3.24
CA ILE A 41 0.75 -13.97 2.86
C ILE A 41 -0.53 -14.24 3.64
N HIS A 42 -0.95 -15.51 3.68
CA HIS A 42 -2.15 -15.91 4.40
C HIS A 42 -2.00 -15.73 5.92
N GLU A 43 -0.81 -15.95 6.47
CA GLU A 43 -0.50 -15.70 7.88
C GLU A 43 -0.58 -14.20 8.21
N PHE A 44 0.10 -13.37 7.42
CA PHE A 44 0.01 -11.92 7.54
C PHE A 44 -1.43 -11.42 7.47
N CYS A 45 -2.25 -11.93 6.54
CA CYS A 45 -3.65 -11.54 6.46
C CYS A 45 -4.43 -11.86 7.73
N ARG A 46 -4.17 -13.01 8.37
CA ARG A 46 -4.81 -13.38 9.64
C ARG A 46 -4.35 -12.50 10.81
N GLU A 47 -3.09 -12.10 10.83
CA GLU A 47 -2.52 -11.26 11.89
C GLU A 47 -2.88 -9.78 11.76
N PHE A 48 -2.87 -9.26 10.53
CA PHE A 48 -3.06 -7.84 10.27
C PHE A 48 -4.53 -7.43 10.22
N LEU A 49 -5.42 -8.31 9.72
CA LEU A 49 -6.84 -7.98 9.57
C LEU A 49 -7.49 -7.51 10.89
N PRO A 50 -7.30 -8.18 12.05
CA PRO A 50 -7.89 -7.70 13.30
C PRO A 50 -7.43 -6.29 13.70
N ILE A 51 -6.16 -5.96 13.45
CA ILE A 51 -5.60 -4.63 13.74
C ILE A 51 -6.25 -3.58 12.83
N LEU A 52 -6.30 -3.88 11.52
CA LEU A 52 -6.92 -2.98 10.54
C LEU A 52 -8.41 -2.76 10.82
N ASP A 53 -9.13 -3.83 11.18
CA ASP A 53 -10.57 -3.78 11.41
C ASP A 53 -10.92 -2.94 12.63
N GLU A 54 -10.17 -3.10 13.72
CA GLU A 54 -10.30 -2.30 14.93
C GLU A 54 -10.12 -0.81 14.64
N ILE A 55 -9.00 -0.45 14.00
CA ILE A 55 -8.66 0.95 13.71
C ILE A 55 -9.63 1.57 12.70
N THR A 56 -10.07 0.80 11.71
CA THR A 56 -11.07 1.26 10.73
C THR A 56 -12.42 1.52 11.39
N ARG A 57 -12.80 0.68 12.37
CA ARG A 57 -14.01 0.88 13.18
C ARG A 57 -13.95 2.16 13.99
N GLU A 58 -12.82 2.42 14.67
CA GLU A 58 -12.61 3.62 15.48
C GLU A 58 -12.56 4.90 14.65
N ALA A 59 -11.96 4.86 13.46
CA ALA A 59 -11.88 6.00 12.56
C ALA A 59 -13.26 6.47 12.07
N ALA A 60 -14.31 5.63 12.21
CA ALA A 60 -15.73 5.95 12.04
C ALA A 60 -16.05 6.90 10.88
N ARG A 61 -15.40 6.71 9.72
CA ARG A 61 -15.71 7.47 8.52
C ARG A 61 -17.18 7.18 8.18
N LYS A 62 -18.02 8.21 8.22
CA LYS A 62 -19.41 8.11 7.76
C LYS A 62 -19.43 7.95 6.24
N LEU A 63 -19.20 6.73 5.77
CA LEU A 63 -19.35 6.38 4.37
C LEU A 63 -20.83 6.47 4.01
N GLY A 64 -21.12 7.19 2.93
CA GLY A 64 -22.46 7.21 2.35
C GLY A 64 -22.89 5.80 1.93
N ILE A 65 -24.20 5.54 1.94
CA ILE A 65 -24.75 4.22 1.63
C ILE A 65 -24.32 3.71 0.24
N GLY A 66 -24.15 4.62 -0.72
CA GLY A 66 -23.66 4.29 -2.06
C GLY A 66 -22.26 3.71 -2.05
N VAL A 67 -21.32 4.34 -1.33
CA VAL A 67 -19.94 3.84 -1.19
C VAL A 67 -19.92 2.48 -0.51
N LYS A 68 -20.67 2.31 0.59
CA LYS A 68 -20.78 1.02 1.29
C LYS A 68 -21.30 -0.08 0.36
N THR A 69 -22.32 0.22 -0.44
CA THR A 69 -22.92 -0.74 -1.38
C THR A 69 -21.94 -1.11 -2.50
N GLN A 70 -21.22 -0.13 -3.05
CA GLN A 70 -20.22 -0.37 -4.09
C GLN A 70 -19.09 -1.26 -3.56
N VAL A 71 -18.56 -0.97 -2.37
CA VAL A 71 -17.54 -1.80 -1.71
C VAL A 71 -18.05 -3.22 -1.50
N ALA A 72 -19.27 -3.40 -0.97
CA ALA A 72 -19.86 -4.72 -0.77
C ALA A 72 -19.99 -5.50 -2.09
N LEU A 73 -20.41 -4.83 -3.17
CA LEU A 73 -20.54 -5.44 -4.49
C LEU A 73 -19.17 -5.87 -5.04
N GLN A 74 -18.14 -5.03 -4.92
CA GLN A 74 -16.78 -5.35 -5.37
C GLN A 74 -16.19 -6.52 -4.59
N LEU A 75 -16.37 -6.56 -3.27
CA LEU A 75 -15.92 -7.69 -2.44
C LEU A 75 -16.63 -8.99 -2.80
N TYR A 76 -17.93 -8.91 -3.08
CA TYR A 76 -18.69 -10.07 -3.52
C TYR A 76 -18.22 -10.57 -4.89
N THR A 77 -17.91 -9.66 -5.82
CA THR A 77 -17.29 -10.01 -7.10
C THR A 77 -15.94 -10.71 -6.89
N GLU A 78 -15.07 -10.19 -6.04
CA GLU A 78 -13.77 -10.82 -5.74
C GLU A 78 -13.93 -12.23 -5.15
N GLU A 79 -14.94 -12.48 -4.31
CA GLU A 79 -15.23 -13.83 -3.81
C GLU A 79 -15.67 -14.80 -4.91
N LEU A 80 -16.50 -14.34 -5.86
CA LEU A 80 -16.94 -15.16 -6.99
C LEU A 80 -15.78 -15.46 -7.96
N GLU A 81 -14.88 -14.49 -8.13
CA GLU A 81 -13.73 -14.60 -9.02
C GLU A 81 -12.53 -15.30 -8.37
N ALA A 82 -12.56 -15.53 -7.05
CA ALA A 82 -11.48 -16.16 -6.29
C ALA A 82 -11.05 -17.53 -6.85
N LEU A 83 -11.99 -18.30 -7.41
CA LEU A 83 -11.69 -19.59 -8.05
C LEU A 83 -10.87 -19.44 -9.34
N TYR A 84 -11.05 -18.35 -10.08
CA TYR A 84 -10.34 -18.09 -11.34
C TYR A 84 -8.96 -17.49 -11.09
N TYR A 85 -8.86 -16.53 -10.17
CA TYR A 85 -7.60 -15.85 -9.86
C TYR A 85 -6.82 -16.50 -8.72
N GLN A 86 -7.35 -17.57 -8.12
CA GLN A 86 -6.78 -18.24 -6.95
C GLN A 86 -6.50 -17.27 -5.80
N SER A 87 -7.36 -16.25 -5.66
CA SER A 87 -7.27 -15.27 -4.58
C SER A 87 -8.03 -15.72 -3.34
N THR A 88 -7.78 -15.06 -2.21
CA THR A 88 -8.51 -15.33 -0.97
C THR A 88 -8.91 -14.03 -0.30
N VAL A 89 -10.20 -13.85 -0.04
CA VAL A 89 -10.75 -12.68 0.63
C VAL A 89 -10.86 -12.96 2.14
N TYR A 90 -10.18 -12.15 2.94
CA TYR A 90 -10.28 -12.13 4.40
C TYR A 90 -11.15 -10.94 4.81
N LYS A 91 -12.32 -11.21 5.39
CA LYS A 91 -13.29 -10.18 5.77
C LYS A 91 -13.30 -9.94 7.27
N GLY A 92 -13.14 -8.68 7.65
CA GLY A 92 -13.51 -8.15 8.97
C GLY A 92 -14.91 -7.52 8.93
N GLU A 93 -15.30 -6.83 9.99
CA GLU A 93 -16.59 -6.12 10.03
C GLU A 93 -16.56 -4.81 9.24
N ASN A 94 -15.41 -4.15 9.19
CA ASN A 94 -15.23 -2.81 8.64
C ASN A 94 -14.14 -2.74 7.56
N SER A 95 -13.36 -3.80 7.39
CA SER A 95 -12.20 -3.87 6.50
C SER A 95 -12.06 -5.25 5.85
N SER A 96 -11.21 -5.35 4.83
CA SER A 96 -10.84 -6.63 4.24
C SER A 96 -9.43 -6.64 3.68
N LEU A 97 -8.83 -7.83 3.64
CA LEU A 97 -7.57 -8.11 2.97
C LEU A 97 -7.80 -9.13 1.85
N ILE A 98 -7.25 -8.87 0.67
CA ILE A 98 -7.36 -9.80 -0.46
C ILE A 98 -5.97 -10.31 -0.82
N ALA A 99 -5.71 -11.58 -0.55
CA ALA A 99 -4.47 -12.24 -0.95
C ALA A 99 -4.54 -12.63 -2.43
N TYR A 100 -3.60 -12.16 -3.25
CA TYR A 100 -3.44 -12.62 -4.63
C TYR A 100 -2.12 -13.37 -4.82
N PRO A 101 -2.10 -14.40 -5.68
CA PRO A 101 -0.88 -15.15 -5.98
C PRO A 101 0.04 -14.41 -6.96
N ASP A 102 -0.51 -13.49 -7.76
CA ASP A 102 0.25 -12.68 -8.72
C ASP A 102 1.01 -11.52 -8.03
N ARG A 103 1.72 -10.72 -8.83
CA ARG A 103 2.50 -9.55 -8.38
C ARG A 103 2.09 -8.25 -9.06
N GLU A 104 0.99 -8.25 -9.78
CA GLU A 104 0.57 -7.10 -10.58
C GLU A 104 0.09 -5.95 -9.70
N LEU A 105 0.46 -4.71 -10.02
CA LEU A 105 -0.09 -3.55 -9.32
C LEU A 105 -1.49 -3.23 -9.85
N LYS A 106 -2.45 -3.16 -8.93
CA LYS A 106 -3.81 -2.67 -9.19
C LYS A 106 -4.29 -1.73 -8.09
N PRO A 107 -5.24 -0.82 -8.37
CA PRO A 107 -5.91 -0.06 -7.32
C PRO A 107 -6.62 -0.99 -6.32
N SER A 108 -6.77 -0.53 -5.08
CA SER A 108 -7.58 -1.26 -4.11
C SER A 108 -9.07 -0.99 -4.28
N ILE A 109 -9.90 -1.74 -3.56
CA ILE A 109 -11.34 -1.43 -3.39
C ILE A 109 -11.54 -0.16 -2.52
N GLN A 110 -10.47 0.29 -1.85
CA GLN A 110 -10.42 1.46 -0.98
C GLN A 110 -11.24 1.27 0.31
N PHE A 111 -11.26 2.30 1.17
CA PHE A 111 -12.07 2.32 2.39
C PHE A 111 -11.83 1.14 3.34
N GLY A 112 -10.57 0.77 3.55
CA GLY A 112 -10.18 -0.34 4.43
C GLY A 112 -10.12 -1.70 3.73
N ASN A 113 -10.21 -1.72 2.40
CA ASN A 113 -10.15 -2.94 1.60
C ASN A 113 -8.88 -2.90 0.75
N ILE A 114 -7.90 -3.73 1.08
CA ILE A 114 -6.55 -3.68 0.50
C ILE A 114 -6.10 -5.07 0.05
N TRP A 115 -5.27 -5.13 -0.98
CA TRP A 115 -4.68 -6.39 -1.41
C TRP A 115 -3.32 -6.64 -0.78
N VAL A 116 -2.96 -7.92 -0.65
CA VAL A 116 -1.67 -8.39 -0.13
C VAL A 116 -1.07 -9.38 -1.12
N LYS A 117 0.22 -9.20 -1.45
CA LYS A 117 0.93 -10.00 -2.47
C LYS A 117 2.36 -10.31 -2.04
N ALA A 118 2.90 -11.41 -2.55
CA ALA A 118 4.28 -11.83 -2.32
C ALA A 118 5.24 -11.15 -3.32
N LEU A 119 6.26 -10.46 -2.81
CA LEU A 119 7.30 -9.83 -3.64
C LEU A 119 8.67 -10.05 -3.01
N PRO A 120 9.37 -11.15 -3.34
CA PRO A 120 10.71 -11.38 -2.82
C PRO A 120 11.66 -10.33 -3.38
N ARG A 121 12.62 -9.88 -2.55
CA ARG A 121 13.57 -8.81 -2.89
C ARG A 121 14.30 -9.01 -4.23
N GLN A 122 14.57 -10.26 -4.61
CA GLN A 122 15.23 -10.59 -5.88
C GLN A 122 14.35 -10.28 -7.11
N ALA A 123 13.02 -10.30 -6.95
CA ALA A 123 12.06 -10.00 -8.00
C ALA A 123 11.64 -8.51 -8.02
N LEU A 124 11.85 -7.77 -6.92
CA LEU A 124 11.37 -6.38 -6.74
C LEU A 124 11.62 -5.48 -7.95
N LEU A 125 12.85 -5.46 -8.48
CA LEU A 125 13.18 -4.62 -9.62
C LEU A 125 12.45 -5.03 -10.90
N ALA A 126 12.29 -6.33 -11.15
CA ALA A 126 11.63 -6.83 -12.35
C ALA A 126 10.12 -6.49 -12.33
N GLU A 127 9.49 -6.63 -11.17
CA GLU A 127 8.05 -6.44 -10.99
C GLU A 127 7.65 -4.96 -10.89
N LEU A 128 8.48 -4.11 -10.27
CA LEU A 128 8.16 -2.69 -10.06
C LEU A 128 8.53 -1.79 -11.25
N ARG A 129 9.57 -2.13 -12.02
CA ARG A 129 10.05 -1.30 -13.16
C ARG A 129 8.97 -0.96 -14.19
N PRO A 130 8.06 -1.89 -14.59
CA PRO A 130 6.97 -1.56 -15.49
C PRO A 130 6.09 -0.40 -15.00
N TYR A 131 6.04 -0.21 -13.68
CA TYR A 131 5.20 0.79 -13.02
C TYR A 131 5.96 2.04 -12.56
N LYS A 132 7.23 2.22 -12.93
CA LYS A 132 8.09 3.33 -12.44
C LYS A 132 7.50 4.75 -12.52
N ASN A 133 6.51 4.99 -13.40
CA ASN A 133 5.84 6.29 -13.54
C ASN A 133 4.58 6.43 -12.67
N TYR A 134 4.18 5.38 -11.95
CA TYR A 134 3.03 5.31 -11.07
C TYR A 134 3.43 5.12 -9.59
N LEU A 135 4.71 4.84 -9.32
CA LEU A 135 5.25 4.52 -8.00
C LEU A 135 5.63 5.79 -7.21
N GLN A 136 4.63 6.57 -6.81
CA GLN A 136 4.89 7.83 -6.11
C GLN A 136 5.47 7.62 -4.70
N THR A 137 4.83 6.78 -3.88
CA THR A 137 5.18 6.59 -2.47
C THR A 137 5.20 5.10 -2.13
N ALA A 138 6.24 4.65 -1.43
CA ALA A 138 6.27 3.36 -0.75
C ALA A 138 6.41 3.54 0.76
N GLY A 139 5.53 2.90 1.52
CA GLY A 139 5.68 2.70 2.95
C GLY A 139 6.60 1.51 3.20
N LEU A 140 7.74 1.71 3.87
CA LEU A 140 8.70 0.65 4.16
C LEU A 140 8.60 0.25 5.63
N LEU A 141 8.26 -1.02 5.88
CA LEU A 141 8.25 -1.64 7.20
C LEU A 141 9.33 -2.73 7.21
N CYS A 142 10.52 -2.41 7.71
CA CYS A 142 11.65 -3.34 7.82
C CYS A 142 12.39 -3.16 9.15
N GLY A 143 13.34 -4.04 9.45
CA GLY A 143 14.30 -3.82 10.52
C GLY A 143 15.35 -2.77 10.14
N ASP A 144 15.97 -2.14 11.13
CA ASP A 144 16.92 -1.02 10.93
C ASP A 144 18.12 -1.41 10.06
N ASN A 145 18.57 -2.67 10.15
CA ASN A 145 19.69 -3.18 9.37
C ASN A 145 19.36 -3.39 7.88
N GLU A 146 18.07 -3.51 7.53
CA GLU A 146 17.61 -3.82 6.17
C GLU A 146 17.15 -2.55 5.42
N GLU A 147 16.87 -1.47 6.15
CA GLU A 147 16.34 -0.22 5.60
C GLU A 147 17.19 0.38 4.47
N PRO A 148 18.53 0.48 4.58
CA PRO A 148 19.34 1.08 3.52
C PRO A 148 19.29 0.28 2.21
N GLU A 149 19.37 -1.05 2.31
CA GLU A 149 19.34 -1.95 1.14
C GLU A 149 17.97 -1.91 0.44
N LEU A 150 16.88 -2.03 1.22
CA LEU A 150 15.53 -2.03 0.67
C LEU A 150 15.15 -0.67 0.08
N THR A 151 15.62 0.43 0.68
CA THR A 151 15.41 1.78 0.15
C THR A 151 16.10 1.96 -1.21
N ASP A 152 17.36 1.50 -1.35
CA ASP A 152 18.07 1.52 -2.64
C ASP A 152 17.32 0.71 -3.71
N LEU A 153 16.83 -0.49 -3.36
CA LEU A 153 16.07 -1.33 -4.27
C LEU A 153 14.76 -0.66 -4.73
N LEU A 154 14.02 -0.04 -3.82
CA LEU A 154 12.78 0.68 -4.15
C LEU A 154 13.05 1.86 -5.10
N TRP A 155 14.09 2.67 -4.82
CA TRP A 155 14.49 3.77 -5.71
C TRP A 155 14.89 3.28 -7.10
N ARG A 156 15.66 2.20 -7.18
CA ARG A 156 16.04 1.57 -8.46
C ARG A 156 14.86 0.91 -9.18
N GLY A 157 13.81 0.57 -8.45
CA GLY A 157 12.51 0.11 -8.97
C GLY A 157 11.66 1.24 -9.55
N GLY A 158 11.97 2.49 -9.23
CA GLY A 158 11.25 3.68 -9.70
C GLY A 158 10.37 4.35 -8.65
N VAL A 159 10.43 3.91 -7.38
CA VAL A 159 9.76 4.62 -6.28
C VAL A 159 10.45 5.96 -6.07
N VAL A 160 9.68 7.06 -6.03
CA VAL A 160 10.25 8.41 -5.88
C VAL A 160 10.25 8.92 -4.43
N ARG A 161 9.52 8.24 -3.53
CA ARG A 161 9.50 8.55 -2.10
C ARG A 161 9.37 7.27 -1.27
N VAL A 162 10.31 7.05 -0.36
CA VAL A 162 10.26 5.98 0.64
C VAL A 162 10.08 6.62 2.02
N CYS A 163 9.16 6.07 2.83
CA CYS A 163 8.84 6.60 4.15
C CYS A 163 8.26 5.52 5.07
N PRO A 164 8.14 5.76 6.39
CA PRO A 164 7.41 4.85 7.27
C PRO A 164 5.94 4.72 6.87
N GLY A 165 5.35 3.53 7.05
CA GLY A 165 3.96 3.23 6.67
C GLY A 165 2.93 4.20 7.27
N GLU A 166 3.14 4.61 8.52
CA GLU A 166 2.25 5.55 9.22
C GLU A 166 2.23 6.96 8.57
N ARG A 167 3.31 7.36 7.88
CA ARG A 167 3.50 8.70 7.29
C ARG A 167 3.43 8.72 5.78
N MET A 168 2.88 7.66 5.16
CA MET A 168 2.71 7.60 3.71
C MET A 168 1.97 8.81 3.15
N SER A 169 1.01 9.34 3.87
CA SER A 169 0.23 10.53 3.45
C SER A 169 0.67 11.86 4.07
N GLY A 170 1.83 11.89 4.74
CA GLY A 170 2.39 13.11 5.30
C GLY A 170 2.94 14.05 4.21
N ALA A 171 2.57 15.33 4.27
CA ALA A 171 3.08 16.38 3.39
C ALA A 171 4.03 17.34 4.13
N TYR A 172 4.94 17.96 3.40
CA TYR A 172 5.80 19.04 3.89
C TYR A 172 6.01 20.09 2.80
N ILE A 173 6.37 21.32 3.21
CA ILE A 173 6.58 22.43 2.27
C ILE A 173 7.73 22.07 1.32
N GLY A 174 7.48 22.13 0.02
CA GLY A 174 8.47 21.79 -1.00
C GLY A 174 8.63 20.30 -1.27
N ALA A 175 7.75 19.44 -0.73
CA ALA A 175 7.76 18.02 -1.05
C ALA A 175 7.65 17.79 -2.57
N PRO A 176 8.48 16.90 -3.14
CA PRO A 176 8.34 16.53 -4.54
C PRO A 176 7.01 15.81 -4.76
N HIS A 177 6.36 16.09 -5.88
CA HIS A 177 5.15 15.41 -6.34
C HIS A 177 5.52 14.64 -7.60
N ASP A 178 5.27 13.33 -7.63
CA ASP A 178 5.62 12.43 -8.74
C ASP A 178 7.10 12.51 -9.16
N GLY A 179 8.01 12.72 -8.19
CA GLY A 179 9.44 12.84 -8.45
C GLY A 179 9.89 14.19 -9.01
N GLU A 180 8.99 15.18 -9.06
CA GLU A 180 9.27 16.51 -9.55
C GLU A 180 9.03 17.59 -8.48
N PHE A 181 9.76 18.70 -8.57
CA PHE A 181 9.44 19.91 -7.80
C PHE A 181 8.39 20.74 -8.56
N PRO A 182 7.14 20.84 -8.06
CA PRO A 182 6.05 21.46 -8.83
C PRO A 182 6.33 22.90 -9.24
N LEU A 183 7.05 23.66 -8.39
CA LEU A 183 7.41 25.05 -8.67
C LEU A 183 8.20 25.23 -9.97
N ARG A 184 8.96 24.22 -10.42
CA ARG A 184 9.66 24.27 -11.72
C ARG A 184 8.69 24.42 -12.90
N ARG A 185 7.46 23.91 -12.78
CA ARG A 185 6.42 24.03 -13.81
C ARG A 185 5.77 25.43 -13.85
N TYR A 186 5.92 26.22 -12.78
CA TYR A 186 5.32 27.55 -12.63
C TYR A 186 6.34 28.69 -12.66
N THR A 187 7.63 28.38 -12.87
CA THR A 187 8.71 29.37 -12.89
C THR A 187 9.35 29.43 -14.26
N ARG A 188 9.73 30.64 -14.69
CA ARG A 188 10.54 30.83 -15.89
C ARG A 188 12.01 30.82 -15.49
N ILE A 189 12.80 29.90 -16.05
CA ILE A 189 14.25 29.88 -15.89
C ILE A 189 14.85 30.80 -16.97
N VAL A 190 15.64 31.79 -16.53
CA VAL A 190 16.29 32.79 -17.40
C VAL A 190 17.79 32.82 -17.08
N SER A 191 18.62 32.93 -18.12
CA SER A 191 20.08 33.03 -18.05
C SER A 191 20.55 34.07 -19.07
N CYS A 192 21.59 34.83 -18.73
CA CYS A 192 22.33 35.69 -19.66
C CYS A 192 23.83 35.41 -19.50
N GLU A 193 24.57 35.56 -20.59
CA GLU A 193 26.05 35.46 -20.63
C GLU A 193 26.69 36.84 -20.44
#